data_AF-A0A9D5ZXI0-F1
#
_entry.id   AF-A0A9D5ZXI0-F1
#
_cell.length_a   1.000
_cell.length_b   1.000
_cell.length_c   1.000
_cell.angle_alpha   90.00
_cell.angle_beta   90.00
_cell.angle_gamma   90.00
#
_symmetry.space_group_name_H-M   'P 1'
#
loop_
_entity.id
_entity.type
_entity.pdbx_description
1 polymer ?
#
loop_
_entity_poly.entity_id
_entity_poly.type
_entity_poly.pdbx_seq_one_letter_code
_entity_poly.pdbx_strand_id
1 'polypeptide(L)'
;MIKCCPFDKALIDRFRNETLVIRYDAFSEIIAVANAVNENNRLHCIMINYPKKLDSLTIYEEYADIPIALYTPGIGEISDFIKKIKMFRKLNIRVFLPESDSETFSGLRILSSLGIACGIVFDRKNPDWESVNDLMHYAVYGMVSRGQIEPFGYLLLNYERGKYIDYGAVYFNDPERYFHISSFGILSLFHERLLSREDFFLKPEGCAYCQGWRICLGKFPDSSNQKYGCQKLFVDVLEAAEYYYKKRTSDSNQLWQL
;
A
#
# COMPACT_ATOMS: atom_id res chain seq x y z
N MET A 1 -2.60 -18.13 4.04
CA MET A 1 -1.62 -17.23 3.39
C MET A 1 -2.13 -16.91 1.99
N ILE A 2 -1.88 -15.71 1.47
CA ILE A 2 -2.33 -15.30 0.13
C ILE A 2 -1.20 -15.54 -0.88
N LYS A 3 -1.51 -16.06 -2.06
CA LYS A 3 -0.51 -16.31 -3.12
C LYS A 3 -0.50 -15.16 -4.12
N CYS A 4 0.66 -14.61 -4.43
CA CYS A 4 0.86 -13.54 -5.43
C CYS A 4 1.60 -14.09 -6.64
N CYS A 5 0.93 -14.16 -7.80
CA CYS A 5 1.47 -14.78 -9.02
C CYS A 5 1.14 -13.93 -10.26
N PRO A 6 1.88 -14.10 -11.38
CA PRO A 6 1.43 -13.55 -12.65
C PRO A 6 0.16 -14.25 -13.11
N PHE A 7 -0.62 -13.60 -13.97
CA PHE A 7 -1.75 -14.26 -14.63
C PHE A 7 -1.23 -15.35 -15.58
N ASP A 8 -1.45 -16.61 -15.19
CA ASP A 8 -1.23 -17.79 -16.00
C ASP A 8 -2.34 -18.78 -15.66
N LYS A 9 -3.21 -19.09 -16.63
CA LYS A 9 -4.38 -19.94 -16.40
C LYS A 9 -3.99 -21.33 -15.90
N ALA A 10 -2.97 -21.95 -16.49
CA ALA A 10 -2.52 -23.28 -16.11
C ALA A 10 -1.95 -23.28 -14.67
N LEU A 11 -1.27 -22.20 -14.27
CA LEU A 11 -0.79 -22.03 -12.91
C LEU A 11 -1.95 -21.83 -11.92
N ILE A 12 -2.92 -20.97 -12.25
CA ILE A 12 -4.08 -20.65 -11.41
C ILE A 12 -4.96 -21.88 -11.16
N ASP A 13 -5.17 -22.71 -12.18
CA ASP A 13 -5.97 -23.94 -12.10
C ASP A 13 -5.39 -24.98 -11.13
N ARG A 14 -4.08 -24.88 -10.82
CA ARG A 14 -3.39 -25.74 -9.85
C ARG A 14 -3.62 -25.33 -8.39
N PHE A 15 -4.04 -24.09 -8.12
CA PHE A 15 -4.17 -23.55 -6.76
C PHE A 15 -5.57 -23.67 -6.15
N ARG A 16 -6.42 -24.58 -6.62
CA ARG A 16 -7.84 -24.72 -6.21
C ARG A 16 -8.13 -24.35 -4.74
N ASN A 17 -9.19 -23.57 -4.53
CA ASN A 17 -9.69 -23.06 -3.25
C ASN A 17 -8.73 -22.12 -2.50
N GLU A 18 -7.77 -21.51 -3.19
CA GLU A 18 -6.84 -20.57 -2.57
C GLU A 18 -7.27 -19.12 -2.77
N THR A 19 -6.67 -18.21 -2.00
CA THR A 19 -6.84 -16.76 -2.19
C THR A 19 -5.65 -16.19 -2.97
N LEU A 20 -5.92 -15.53 -4.08
CA LEU A 20 -4.89 -15.11 -5.04
C LEU A 20 -4.82 -13.59 -5.25
N VAL A 21 -3.60 -13.05 -5.33
CA VAL A 21 -3.27 -11.75 -5.91
C VAL A 21 -2.67 -11.99 -7.28
N ILE A 22 -3.24 -11.39 -8.31
CA ILE A 22 -2.79 -11.58 -9.69
C ILE A 22 -2.07 -10.33 -10.19
N ARG A 23 -0.85 -10.52 -10.71
CA ARG A 23 -0.13 -9.47 -11.45
C ARG A 23 -0.49 -9.54 -12.92
N TYR A 24 -1.01 -8.44 -13.46
CA TYR A 24 -1.41 -8.35 -14.84
C TYR A 24 -1.35 -6.92 -15.36
N ASP A 25 -0.78 -6.69 -16.54
CA ASP A 25 -0.54 -5.32 -17.01
C ASP A 25 -1.67 -4.76 -17.89
N ALA A 26 -2.53 -5.62 -18.47
CA ALA A 26 -3.59 -5.18 -19.38
C ALA A 26 -4.92 -4.90 -18.66
N PHE A 27 -5.19 -3.60 -18.44
CA PHE A 27 -6.40 -3.13 -17.75
C PHE A 27 -7.72 -3.50 -18.47
N SER A 28 -7.70 -3.67 -19.80
CA SER A 28 -8.89 -4.00 -20.60
C SER A 28 -9.44 -5.40 -20.36
N GLU A 29 -8.65 -6.32 -19.79
CA GLU A 29 -9.05 -7.73 -19.63
C GLU A 29 -9.29 -8.12 -18.17
N ILE A 30 -9.42 -7.12 -17.29
CA ILE A 30 -9.61 -7.32 -15.84
C ILE A 30 -10.78 -8.25 -15.53
N ILE A 31 -11.90 -8.13 -16.24
CA ILE A 31 -13.08 -8.99 -16.05
C ILE A 31 -12.75 -10.45 -16.40
N ALA A 32 -12.07 -10.68 -17.52
CA ALA A 32 -11.69 -12.03 -17.96
C ALA A 32 -10.74 -12.67 -16.94
N VAL A 33 -9.76 -11.91 -16.44
CA VAL A 33 -8.84 -12.35 -15.39
C VAL A 33 -9.58 -12.66 -14.08
N ALA A 34 -10.46 -11.77 -13.64
CA ALA A 34 -11.23 -11.96 -12.41
C ALA A 34 -12.12 -13.20 -12.48
N ASN A 35 -12.81 -13.40 -13.60
CA ASN A 35 -13.64 -14.58 -13.82
C ASN A 35 -12.81 -15.86 -13.81
N ALA A 36 -11.70 -15.91 -14.55
CA ALA A 36 -10.82 -17.07 -14.59
C ALA A 36 -10.25 -17.44 -13.21
N VAL A 37 -9.95 -16.46 -12.36
CA VAL A 37 -9.53 -16.73 -10.97
C VAL A 37 -10.70 -17.26 -10.14
N ASN A 38 -11.85 -16.59 -10.21
CA ASN A 38 -13.01 -16.91 -9.37
C ASN A 38 -13.72 -18.23 -9.76
N GLU A 39 -13.40 -18.84 -10.91
CA GLU A 39 -13.86 -20.18 -11.28
C GLU A 39 -13.49 -21.24 -10.23
N ASN A 40 -12.27 -21.18 -9.68
CA ASN A 40 -11.74 -22.20 -8.78
C ASN A 40 -11.06 -21.64 -7.52
N ASN A 41 -10.93 -20.32 -7.40
CA ASN A 41 -10.18 -19.64 -6.35
C ASN A 41 -10.94 -18.40 -5.85
N ARG A 42 -10.40 -17.71 -4.85
CA ARG A 42 -10.90 -16.41 -4.41
C ARG A 42 -9.95 -15.30 -4.86
N LEU A 43 -10.43 -14.39 -5.70
CA LEU A 43 -9.66 -13.19 -6.03
C LEU A 43 -9.53 -12.27 -4.80
N HIS A 44 -8.29 -11.98 -4.40
CA HIS A 44 -7.99 -10.96 -3.39
C HIS A 44 -7.84 -9.58 -4.03
N CYS A 45 -7.02 -9.49 -5.08
CA CYS A 45 -6.73 -8.25 -5.79
C CYS A 45 -6.04 -8.53 -7.14
N ILE A 46 -6.24 -7.64 -8.12
CA ILE A 46 -5.45 -7.59 -9.35
C ILE A 46 -4.50 -6.38 -9.25
N MET A 47 -3.20 -6.66 -9.28
CA MET A 47 -2.13 -5.67 -9.35
C MET A 47 -1.85 -5.32 -10.81
N ILE A 48 -1.97 -4.05 -11.16
CA ILE A 48 -1.80 -3.58 -12.53
C ILE A 48 -0.75 -2.49 -12.59
N ASN A 49 0.30 -2.73 -13.38
CA ASN A 49 1.27 -1.69 -13.73
C ASN A 49 0.80 -1.00 -15.01
N TYR A 50 0.10 0.12 -14.85
CA TYR A 50 -0.40 0.89 -15.97
C TYR A 50 0.63 1.94 -16.39
N PRO A 51 1.22 1.84 -17.60
CA PRO A 51 2.37 2.66 -18.00
C PRO A 51 2.01 4.12 -18.30
N LYS A 52 0.73 4.47 -18.36
CA LYS A 52 0.25 5.83 -18.64
C LYS A 52 -0.40 6.45 -17.40
N LYS A 53 -0.62 7.77 -17.44
CA LYS A 53 -1.32 8.51 -16.39
C LYS A 53 -2.83 8.19 -16.36
N LEU A 54 -3.49 8.44 -15.23
CA LEU A 54 -4.90 8.07 -14.98
C LEU A 54 -5.91 8.71 -15.93
N ASP A 55 -5.66 9.95 -16.36
CA ASP A 55 -6.47 10.67 -17.34
C ASP A 55 -6.70 9.87 -18.64
N SER A 56 -5.73 9.07 -19.05
CA SER A 56 -5.79 8.21 -20.24
C SER A 56 -6.53 6.89 -20.02
N LEU A 57 -6.81 6.51 -18.76
CA LEU A 57 -7.37 5.22 -18.42
C LEU A 57 -8.86 5.14 -18.82
N THR A 58 -9.23 4.10 -19.54
CA THR A 58 -10.65 3.80 -19.84
C THR A 58 -11.20 2.89 -18.76
N ILE A 59 -12.29 3.33 -18.13
CA ILE A 59 -12.96 2.61 -17.03
C ILE A 59 -14.38 2.31 -17.46
N TYR A 60 -14.86 1.15 -17.02
CA TYR A 60 -16.22 0.69 -17.21
C TYR A 60 -16.85 0.39 -15.83
N GLU A 61 -18.18 0.47 -15.71
CA GLU A 61 -18.87 0.29 -14.42
C GLU A 61 -18.79 -1.17 -13.93
N GLU A 62 -18.63 -2.12 -14.86
CA GLU A 62 -18.47 -3.54 -14.63
C GLU A 62 -17.21 -3.89 -13.81
N TYR A 63 -16.30 -2.93 -13.62
CA TYR A 63 -15.10 -3.10 -12.80
C TYR A 63 -15.36 -2.82 -11.31
N ALA A 64 -16.57 -2.39 -10.92
CA ALA A 64 -16.84 -1.89 -9.57
C ALA A 64 -16.49 -2.89 -8.45
N ASP A 65 -16.84 -4.16 -8.65
CA ASP A 65 -16.68 -5.21 -7.64
C ASP A 65 -15.29 -5.88 -7.64
N ILE A 66 -14.42 -5.51 -8.58
CA ILE A 66 -13.10 -6.13 -8.76
C ILE A 66 -12.07 -5.33 -7.95
N PRO A 67 -11.41 -5.92 -6.94
CA PRO A 67 -10.39 -5.20 -6.17
C PRO A 67 -9.13 -4.98 -7.02
N ILE A 68 -8.76 -3.72 -7.27
CA ILE A 68 -7.65 -3.35 -8.15
C ILE A 68 -6.62 -2.51 -7.39
N ALA A 69 -5.35 -2.91 -7.47
CA ALA A 69 -4.20 -2.10 -7.08
C ALA A 69 -3.52 -1.57 -8.35
N LEU A 70 -3.76 -0.30 -8.67
CA LEU A 70 -3.30 0.32 -9.91
C LEU A 70 -2.04 1.15 -9.65
N TYR A 71 -0.91 0.72 -10.20
CA TYR A 71 0.34 1.46 -10.21
C TYR A 71 0.44 2.28 -11.49
N THR A 72 0.64 3.59 -11.36
CA THR A 72 0.65 4.52 -12.51
C THR A 72 1.61 5.68 -12.23
N PRO A 73 2.26 6.26 -13.25
CA PRO A 73 3.19 7.37 -13.07
C PRO A 73 2.55 8.65 -12.51
N GLY A 74 1.23 8.84 -12.65
CA GLY A 74 0.58 10.08 -12.19
C GLY A 74 -0.89 10.20 -12.59
N ILE A 75 -1.51 11.32 -12.23
CA ILE A 75 -2.92 11.60 -12.58
C ILE A 75 -3.04 12.05 -14.04
N GLY A 76 -2.14 12.92 -14.50
CA GLY A 76 -2.22 13.55 -15.81
C GLY A 76 -3.07 14.81 -15.77
N GLU A 77 -3.74 15.13 -16.88
CA GLU A 77 -4.57 16.31 -17.00
C GLU A 77 -5.78 16.24 -16.07
N ILE A 78 -5.77 17.10 -15.04
CA ILE A 78 -6.80 17.12 -13.99
C ILE A 78 -8.20 17.32 -14.60
N SER A 79 -8.31 18.14 -15.64
CA SER A 79 -9.57 18.43 -16.32
C SER A 79 -10.20 17.17 -16.94
N ASP A 80 -9.38 16.28 -17.50
CA ASP A 80 -9.83 15.02 -18.08
C ASP A 80 -10.10 13.96 -17.01
N PHE A 81 -9.27 13.92 -15.96
CA PHE A 81 -9.50 13.02 -14.83
C PHE A 81 -10.80 13.34 -14.08
N ILE A 82 -11.12 14.62 -13.85
CA ILE A 82 -12.35 15.05 -13.16
C ILE A 82 -13.59 14.53 -13.88
N LYS A 83 -13.58 14.43 -15.21
CA LYS A 83 -14.72 13.88 -15.98
C LYS A 83 -15.03 12.42 -15.59
N LYS A 84 -14.02 11.69 -15.10
CA LYS A 84 -14.10 10.26 -14.74
C LYS A 84 -14.27 10.01 -13.24
N ILE A 85 -14.21 11.05 -12.41
CA ILE A 85 -14.17 10.94 -10.95
C ILE A 85 -15.32 10.11 -10.35
N LYS A 86 -16.54 10.29 -10.87
CA LYS A 86 -17.72 9.59 -10.37
C LYS A 86 -17.58 8.08 -10.58
N MET A 87 -16.95 7.65 -11.66
CA MET A 87 -16.69 6.24 -11.94
C MET A 87 -15.61 5.72 -10.98
N PHE A 88 -14.48 6.42 -10.86
CA PHE A 88 -13.40 6.02 -9.94
C PHE A 88 -13.89 5.83 -8.50
N ARG A 89 -14.79 6.70 -8.00
CA ARG A 89 -15.35 6.59 -6.65
C ARG A 89 -16.25 5.37 -6.43
N LYS A 90 -16.80 4.78 -7.49
CA LYS A 90 -17.59 3.54 -7.42
C LYS A 90 -16.72 2.29 -7.50
N LEU A 91 -15.49 2.40 -8.00
CA LEU A 91 -14.60 1.26 -8.14
C LEU A 91 -13.96 0.87 -6.81
N ASN A 92 -13.75 -0.42 -6.62
CA ASN A 92 -12.85 -0.95 -5.60
C ASN A 92 -11.38 -0.83 -6.05
N ILE A 93 -10.93 0.41 -6.29
CA ILE A 93 -9.58 0.70 -6.78
C ILE A 93 -8.75 1.45 -5.76
N ARG A 94 -7.48 1.07 -5.67
CA ARG A 94 -6.44 1.80 -4.95
C ARG A 94 -5.36 2.22 -5.93
N VAL A 95 -5.08 3.51 -6.00
CA VAL A 95 -4.11 4.09 -6.94
C VAL A 95 -2.77 4.35 -6.26
N PHE A 96 -1.69 3.82 -6.83
CA PHE A 96 -0.33 3.95 -6.32
C PHE A 96 0.50 4.82 -7.26
N LEU A 97 1.10 5.88 -6.70
CA LEU A 97 1.97 6.82 -7.42
C LEU A 97 3.42 6.71 -6.92
N PRO A 98 4.43 6.70 -7.81
CA PRO A 98 5.84 6.62 -7.43
C PRO A 98 6.31 7.91 -6.75
N GLU A 99 7.00 7.79 -5.61
CA GLU A 99 7.58 8.94 -4.89
C GLU A 99 8.55 9.72 -5.76
N SER A 100 9.20 9.07 -6.72
CA SER A 100 10.14 9.72 -7.62
C SER A 100 9.54 10.74 -8.59
N ASP A 101 8.22 10.79 -8.77
CA ASP A 101 7.57 11.77 -9.65
C ASP A 101 7.22 13.06 -8.88
N SER A 102 7.56 14.20 -9.48
CA SER A 102 7.34 15.52 -8.86
C SER A 102 5.87 15.86 -8.62
N GLU A 103 4.95 15.27 -9.37
CA GLU A 103 3.51 15.49 -9.23
C GLU A 103 2.87 14.59 -8.16
N THR A 104 3.59 13.59 -7.64
CA THR A 104 3.02 12.55 -6.77
C THR A 104 2.36 13.10 -5.52
N PHE A 105 3.03 13.99 -4.77
CA PHE A 105 2.48 14.50 -3.51
C PHE A 105 1.19 15.29 -3.71
N SER A 106 1.16 16.14 -4.75
CA SER A 106 -0.04 16.87 -5.16
C SER A 106 -1.14 15.92 -5.63
N GLY A 107 -0.77 14.92 -6.45
CA GLY A 107 -1.70 13.92 -6.96
C GLY A 107 -2.35 13.10 -5.84
N LEU A 108 -1.57 12.61 -4.88
CA LEU A 108 -2.10 11.85 -3.74
C LEU A 108 -3.06 12.69 -2.89
N ARG A 109 -2.75 13.96 -2.64
CA ARG A 109 -3.66 14.89 -1.95
C ARG A 109 -4.95 15.11 -2.73
N ILE A 110 -4.87 15.24 -4.07
CA ILE A 110 -6.05 15.36 -4.93
C ILE A 110 -6.89 14.09 -4.84
N LEU A 111 -6.34 12.91 -5.11
CA LEU A 111 -7.06 11.63 -5.06
C LEU A 111 -7.74 11.41 -3.71
N SER A 112 -7.00 11.65 -2.63
CA SER A 112 -7.51 11.54 -1.26
C SER A 112 -8.65 12.53 -0.99
N SER A 113 -8.52 13.80 -1.41
CA SER A 113 -9.59 14.81 -1.28
C SER A 113 -10.85 14.44 -2.06
N LEU A 114 -10.68 13.74 -3.17
CA LEU A 114 -11.76 13.26 -4.03
C LEU A 114 -12.39 11.95 -3.51
N GLY A 115 -11.91 11.41 -2.39
CA GLY A 115 -12.43 10.19 -1.77
C GLY A 115 -11.92 8.91 -2.44
N ILE A 116 -10.85 8.97 -3.24
CA ILE A 116 -10.26 7.82 -3.91
C ILE A 116 -9.11 7.30 -3.05
N ALA A 117 -9.12 6.00 -2.73
CA ALA A 117 -8.03 5.38 -1.99
C ALA A 117 -6.75 5.41 -2.82
N CYS A 118 -5.66 5.86 -2.23
CA CYS A 118 -4.38 6.00 -2.91
C CYS A 118 -3.20 5.63 -2.02
N GLY A 119 -2.01 5.58 -2.59
CA GLY A 119 -0.79 5.31 -1.84
C GLY A 119 0.45 5.80 -2.55
N ILE A 120 1.48 6.12 -1.78
CA ILE A 120 2.81 6.42 -2.31
C ILE A 120 3.60 5.13 -2.51
N VAL A 121 4.45 5.04 -3.52
CA VAL A 121 5.41 3.93 -3.70
C VAL A 121 6.81 4.47 -3.51
N PHE A 122 7.53 3.96 -2.52
CA PHE A 122 8.92 4.35 -2.26
C PHE A 122 9.87 3.61 -3.22
N ASP A 123 10.15 4.23 -4.37
CA ASP A 123 11.01 3.69 -5.42
C ASP A 123 12.45 4.25 -5.38
N ARG A 124 12.71 5.25 -4.54
CA ARG A 124 14.05 5.77 -4.25
C ARG A 124 14.62 5.18 -2.97
N LYS A 125 15.96 5.02 -2.95
CA LYS A 125 16.70 4.66 -1.72
C LYS A 125 16.62 5.74 -0.65
N ASN A 126 16.64 7.01 -1.08
CA ASN A 126 16.50 8.17 -0.20
C ASN A 126 15.36 9.08 -0.71
N PRO A 127 14.10 8.80 -0.28
CA PRO A 127 12.95 9.64 -0.55
C PRO A 127 13.11 11.08 -0.05
N ASP A 128 12.31 11.99 -0.59
CA ASP A 128 12.11 13.32 0.00
C ASP A 128 11.28 13.20 1.29
N TRP A 129 11.98 12.96 2.40
CA TRP A 129 11.34 12.74 3.70
C TRP A 129 10.54 13.92 4.22
N GLU A 130 10.86 15.15 3.81
CA GLU A 130 10.09 16.33 4.21
C GLU A 130 8.72 16.31 3.53
N SER A 131 8.70 16.14 2.21
CA SER A 131 7.46 15.99 1.44
C SER A 131 6.63 14.78 1.88
N VAL A 132 7.27 13.65 2.21
CA VAL A 132 6.60 12.46 2.74
C VAL A 132 6.01 12.73 4.13
N ASN A 133 6.70 13.47 5.00
CA ASN A 133 6.19 13.83 6.32
C ASN A 133 4.99 14.77 6.23
N ASP A 134 5.04 15.75 5.33
CA ASP A 134 3.91 16.63 5.07
C ASP A 134 2.70 15.87 4.52
N LEU A 135 2.93 14.90 3.63
CA LEU A 135 1.88 14.02 3.13
C LEU A 135 1.30 13.14 4.24
N MET A 136 2.14 12.62 5.14
CA MET A 136 1.72 11.87 6.32
C MET A 136 0.83 12.73 7.21
N HIS A 137 1.26 13.93 7.57
CA HIS A 137 0.43 14.83 8.40
C HIS A 137 -0.90 15.15 7.73
N TYR A 138 -0.90 15.39 6.42
CA TYR A 138 -2.12 15.58 5.65
C TYR A 138 -3.05 14.36 5.70
N ALA A 139 -2.49 13.14 5.60
CA ALA A 139 -3.24 11.88 5.60
C ALA A 139 -3.82 11.53 6.97
N VAL A 140 -3.04 11.77 8.03
CA VAL A 140 -3.37 11.40 9.41
C VAL A 140 -4.26 12.45 10.08
N TYR A 141 -3.85 13.72 10.05
CA TYR A 141 -4.49 14.78 10.85
C TYR A 141 -5.51 15.61 10.07
N GLY A 142 -5.83 15.22 8.83
CA GLY A 142 -6.85 15.86 8.03
C GLY A 142 -8.23 15.80 8.70
N MET A 143 -8.89 16.96 8.85
CA MET A 143 -10.19 17.07 9.55
C MET A 143 -11.40 16.58 8.73
N VAL A 144 -11.21 16.08 7.51
CA VAL A 144 -12.30 15.78 6.55
C VAL A 144 -12.28 14.29 6.19
N SER A 145 -13.45 13.70 5.98
CA SER A 145 -13.59 12.37 5.38
C SER A 145 -12.92 12.35 4.00
N ARG A 146 -11.78 11.66 3.90
CA ARG A 146 -10.94 11.58 2.72
C ARG A 146 -10.68 10.12 2.37
N GLY A 147 -10.31 9.87 1.12
CA GLY A 147 -9.72 8.60 0.71
C GLY A 147 -8.44 8.35 1.50
N GLN A 148 -8.24 7.11 1.95
CA GLN A 148 -7.02 6.74 2.68
C GLN A 148 -5.79 6.91 1.81
N ILE A 149 -4.71 7.42 2.40
CA ILE A 149 -3.37 7.46 1.79
C ILE A 149 -2.51 6.40 2.45
N GLU A 150 -2.09 5.43 1.66
CA GLU A 150 -1.21 4.35 2.09
C GLU A 150 0.27 4.74 1.95
N PRO A 151 1.16 4.25 2.85
CA PRO A 151 0.89 3.25 3.89
C PRO A 151 0.36 3.81 5.22
N PHE A 152 0.15 5.13 5.33
CA PHE A 152 -0.20 5.77 6.60
C PHE A 152 -1.54 5.26 7.15
N GLY A 153 -2.56 5.14 6.29
CA GLY A 153 -3.86 4.59 6.66
C GLY A 153 -3.78 3.18 7.24
N TYR A 154 -3.07 2.28 6.55
CA TYR A 154 -2.82 0.92 7.02
C TYR A 154 -2.12 0.89 8.38
N LEU A 155 -1.09 1.73 8.57
CA LEU A 155 -0.34 1.78 9.82
C LEU A 155 -1.19 2.21 11.00
N LEU A 156 -2.02 3.25 10.84
CA LEU A 156 -2.94 3.69 11.90
C LEU A 156 -3.95 2.60 12.28
N LEU A 157 -4.49 1.90 11.28
CA LEU A 157 -5.57 0.93 11.50
C LEU A 157 -5.11 -0.39 12.10
N ASN A 158 -3.87 -0.80 11.79
CA ASN A 158 -3.29 -2.08 12.20
C ASN A 158 -2.26 -1.93 13.33
N TYR A 159 -2.17 -0.74 13.95
CA TYR A 159 -1.25 -0.55 15.06
C TYR A 159 -1.68 -1.23 16.34
N GLU A 160 -0.74 -1.98 16.93
CA GLU A 160 -0.87 -2.63 18.21
C GLU A 160 0.39 -2.38 19.06
N ARG A 161 0.19 -2.09 20.36
CA ARG A 161 1.31 -1.89 21.29
C ARG A 161 2.17 -3.15 21.39
N GLY A 162 3.49 -2.97 21.36
CA GLY A 162 4.46 -4.05 21.47
C GLY A 162 4.64 -4.92 20.22
N LYS A 163 3.82 -4.76 19.17
CA LYS A 163 3.97 -5.50 17.91
C LYS A 163 4.71 -4.70 16.84
N TYR A 164 5.32 -5.41 15.91
CA TYR A 164 5.88 -4.85 14.69
C TYR A 164 4.79 -4.80 13.62
N ILE A 165 4.90 -3.86 12.68
CA ILE A 165 3.94 -3.72 11.59
C ILE A 165 4.71 -3.56 10.30
N ASP A 166 4.59 -4.54 9.42
CA ASP A 166 5.15 -4.42 8.08
C ASP A 166 4.13 -3.72 7.16
N TYR A 167 4.37 -2.44 6.86
CA TYR A 167 3.55 -1.74 5.86
C TYR A 167 3.68 -2.32 4.44
N GLY A 168 4.64 -3.21 4.20
CA GLY A 168 4.81 -3.97 2.96
C GLY A 168 3.54 -4.74 2.58
N ALA A 169 2.65 -5.03 3.54
CA ALA A 169 1.36 -5.65 3.29
C ALA A 169 0.46 -4.84 2.34
N VAL A 170 0.59 -3.50 2.34
CA VAL A 170 -0.10 -2.58 1.41
C VAL A 170 0.28 -2.87 -0.04
N TYR A 171 1.53 -3.25 -0.27
CA TYR A 171 2.10 -3.52 -1.58
C TYR A 171 2.20 -5.03 -1.87
N PHE A 172 1.51 -5.85 -1.07
CA PHE A 172 1.50 -7.31 -1.19
C PHE A 172 2.89 -7.96 -0.98
N ASN A 173 3.78 -7.30 -0.22
CA ASN A 173 5.17 -7.72 0.00
C ASN A 173 5.45 -8.13 1.46
N ASP A 174 4.44 -8.26 2.31
CA ASP A 174 4.59 -8.77 3.68
C ASP A 174 4.75 -10.30 3.66
N PRO A 175 5.92 -10.85 4.05
CA PRO A 175 6.20 -12.27 3.99
C PRO A 175 5.35 -13.13 4.95
N GLU A 176 4.74 -12.53 5.98
CA GLU A 176 3.83 -13.24 6.87
C GLU A 176 2.41 -13.38 6.27
N ARG A 177 2.11 -12.62 5.22
CA ARG A 177 0.79 -12.58 4.57
C ARG A 177 0.79 -13.10 3.14
N TYR A 178 1.87 -12.89 2.40
CA TYR A 178 1.94 -13.14 0.96
C TYR A 178 3.10 -14.07 0.58
N PHE A 179 2.79 -15.08 -0.25
CA PHE A 179 3.78 -15.91 -0.95
C PHE A 179 3.85 -15.51 -2.41
N HIS A 180 5.02 -15.11 -2.91
CA HIS A 180 5.17 -14.85 -4.34
C HIS A 180 5.56 -16.09 -5.12
N ILE A 181 4.93 -16.26 -6.28
CA ILE A 181 5.14 -17.37 -7.18
C ILE A 181 5.52 -16.82 -8.55
N SER A 182 6.60 -17.32 -9.13
CA SER A 182 6.99 -16.98 -10.50
C SER A 182 6.06 -17.61 -11.53
N SER A 183 6.16 -17.21 -12.80
CA SER A 183 5.49 -17.89 -13.92
C SER A 183 5.83 -19.37 -13.99
N PHE A 184 7.08 -19.74 -13.66
CA PHE A 184 7.52 -21.13 -13.59
C PHE A 184 7.01 -21.93 -12.37
N GLY A 185 6.16 -21.34 -11.52
CA GLY A 185 5.66 -22.00 -10.31
C GLY A 185 6.67 -22.12 -9.18
N ILE A 186 7.81 -21.42 -9.27
CA ILE A 186 8.83 -21.41 -8.24
C ILE A 186 8.40 -20.42 -7.15
N LEU A 187 8.44 -20.88 -5.90
CA LEU A 187 8.22 -20.03 -4.73
C LEU A 187 9.39 -19.07 -4.60
N SER A 188 9.12 -17.78 -4.79
CA SER A 188 10.02 -16.72 -4.38
C SER A 188 9.46 -16.17 -3.07
N LEU A 189 10.08 -16.55 -1.96
CA LEU A 189 10.06 -15.64 -0.83
C LEU A 189 10.81 -14.41 -1.33
N PHE A 190 10.17 -13.23 -1.39
CA PHE A 190 10.91 -11.98 -1.59
C PHE A 190 11.85 -11.86 -0.38
N HIS A 191 13.05 -12.42 -0.54
CA HIS A 191 14.03 -12.64 0.52
C HIS A 191 15.18 -11.64 0.38
N GLU A 192 14.92 -10.45 -0.15
CA GLU A 192 15.95 -9.41 -0.20
C GLU A 192 16.19 -8.73 1.16
N ARG A 193 15.37 -8.95 2.21
CA ARG A 193 15.57 -8.26 3.50
C ARG A 193 15.21 -8.99 4.82
N LEU A 194 15.04 -10.31 4.84
CA LEU A 194 14.99 -11.03 6.12
C LEU A 194 16.39 -11.31 6.69
N LEU A 195 17.43 -11.29 5.85
CA LEU A 195 18.84 -11.49 6.20
C LEU A 195 19.49 -10.34 7.01
N SER A 196 18.75 -9.65 7.87
CA SER A 196 19.43 -8.99 8.99
C SER A 196 18.56 -8.70 10.19
N ARG A 197 17.39 -9.31 10.47
CA ARG A 197 16.77 -9.01 11.79
C ARG A 197 17.75 -9.29 12.94
N GLU A 198 18.43 -10.42 12.87
CA GLU A 198 19.44 -10.82 13.86
C GLU A 198 20.73 -10.02 13.69
N ASP A 199 21.28 -9.93 12.46
CA ASP A 199 22.51 -9.16 12.17
C ASP A 199 22.38 -7.65 12.43
N PHE A 200 21.15 -7.13 12.43
CA PHE A 200 20.84 -5.72 12.67
C PHE A 200 20.95 -5.35 14.13
N PHE A 201 20.45 -6.20 15.04
CA PHE A 201 20.61 -5.97 16.49
C PHE A 201 22.05 -6.15 16.97
N LEU A 202 22.92 -6.75 16.15
CA LEU A 202 24.35 -6.84 16.42
C LEU A 202 25.11 -5.56 16.06
N LYS A 203 24.49 -4.59 15.37
CA LYS A 203 25.14 -3.32 15.02
C LYS A 203 24.88 -2.27 16.11
N PRO A 204 25.93 -1.69 16.71
CA PRO A 204 25.79 -0.72 17.82
C PRO A 204 25.30 0.66 17.38
N GLU A 205 24.96 0.87 16.11
CA GLU A 205 24.63 2.18 15.54
C GLU A 205 23.49 2.09 14.52
N GLY A 206 22.87 3.24 14.19
CA GLY A 206 21.84 3.34 13.14
C GLY A 206 20.44 2.99 13.65
N CYS A 207 19.62 2.30 12.83
CA CYS A 207 18.21 2.08 13.17
C CYS A 207 18.00 1.07 14.33
N ALA A 208 19.03 0.43 14.88
CA ALA A 208 18.92 -0.52 16.01
C ALA A 208 18.29 0.12 17.26
N TYR A 209 18.50 1.43 17.42
CA TYR A 209 17.93 2.24 18.50
C TYR A 209 16.79 3.15 18.03
N CYS A 210 16.40 3.06 16.76
CA CYS A 210 15.35 3.90 16.19
C CYS A 210 13.98 3.35 16.58
N GLN A 211 13.18 4.13 17.30
CA GLN A 211 11.81 3.75 17.66
C GLN A 211 10.95 3.44 16.41
N GLY A 212 11.14 4.22 15.34
CA GLY A 212 10.50 4.05 14.04
C GLY A 212 10.85 2.74 13.31
N TRP A 213 11.87 2.00 13.76
CA TRP A 213 12.24 0.71 13.18
C TRP A 213 11.08 -0.28 13.21
N ARG A 214 10.20 -0.18 14.21
CA ARG A 214 9.07 -1.11 14.38
C ARG A 214 8.08 -1.11 13.19
N ILE A 215 8.10 -0.05 12.40
CA ILE A 215 7.30 0.13 11.20
C ILE A 215 8.14 -0.02 9.94
N CYS A 216 9.31 0.63 9.91
CA CYS A 216 10.11 0.66 8.69
C CYS A 216 10.91 -0.62 8.45
N LEU A 217 11.17 -1.39 9.49
CA LEU A 217 11.92 -2.65 9.47
C LEU A 217 13.28 -2.53 8.75
N GLY A 218 13.93 -1.37 8.88
CA GLY A 218 15.23 -1.12 8.26
C GLY A 218 15.18 -0.95 6.73
N LYS A 219 14.03 -0.63 6.14
CA LYS A 219 13.91 -0.45 4.68
C LYS A 219 14.72 0.72 4.10
N PHE A 220 15.13 1.67 4.94
CA PHE A 220 15.87 2.86 4.53
C PHE A 220 17.13 3.04 5.39
N PRO A 221 18.09 2.10 5.34
CA PRO A 221 19.25 2.11 6.24
C PRO A 221 20.15 3.32 5.99
N ASP A 222 20.23 3.79 4.75
CA ASP A 222 21.09 4.90 4.33
C ASP A 222 20.48 6.29 4.65
N SER A 223 19.22 6.33 5.08
CA SER A 223 18.45 7.56 5.31
C SER A 223 18.23 7.88 6.79
N SER A 224 18.96 7.25 7.71
CA SER A 224 18.69 7.32 9.16
C SER A 224 19.11 8.63 9.84
N ASN A 225 19.27 9.74 9.12
CA ASN A 225 19.62 11.03 9.74
C ASN A 225 18.48 11.50 10.66
N GLN A 226 18.79 11.78 11.93
CA GLN A 226 17.81 12.11 12.97
C GLN A 226 16.95 13.34 12.65
N LYS A 227 17.45 14.31 11.89
CA LYS A 227 16.75 15.59 11.70
C LYS A 227 15.81 15.63 10.48
N TYR A 228 16.16 14.90 9.41
CA TYR A 228 15.47 14.99 8.11
C TYR A 228 15.33 13.63 7.40
N GLY A 229 15.52 12.53 8.12
CA GLY A 229 15.51 11.19 7.56
C GLY A 229 14.24 10.40 7.85
N CYS A 230 14.28 9.12 7.51
CA CYS A 230 13.18 8.19 7.76
C CYS A 230 12.81 8.09 9.25
N GLN A 231 13.80 8.27 10.14
CA GLN A 231 13.59 8.16 11.59
C GLN A 231 12.53 9.14 12.08
N LYS A 232 12.59 10.40 11.67
CA LYS A 232 11.62 11.42 12.07
C LYS A 232 10.21 11.03 11.62
N LEU A 233 10.05 10.75 10.32
CA LEU A 233 8.77 10.33 9.75
C LEU A 233 8.15 9.15 10.53
N PHE A 234 8.91 8.06 10.74
CA PHE A 234 8.35 6.86 11.35
C PHE A 234 8.09 7.01 12.86
N VAL A 235 8.80 7.91 13.54
CA VAL A 235 8.45 8.31 14.92
C VAL A 235 7.14 9.09 14.91
N ASP A 236 6.98 10.09 14.05
CA ASP A 236 5.75 10.89 13.95
C ASP A 236 4.54 10.00 13.59
N VAL A 237 4.73 8.99 12.72
CA VAL A 237 3.69 7.99 12.40
C VAL A 237 3.35 7.11 13.60
N LEU A 238 4.33 6.69 14.40
CA LEU A 238 4.08 5.90 15.61
C LEU A 238 3.29 6.68 16.64
N GLU A 239 3.64 7.95 16.85
CA GLU A 239 2.92 8.84 17.77
C GLU A 239 1.47 9.04 17.33
N ALA A 240 1.26 9.27 16.03
CA ALA A 240 -0.06 9.31 15.43
C ALA A 240 -0.84 8.01 15.66
N ALA A 241 -0.23 6.85 15.36
CA ALA A 241 -0.86 5.55 15.51
C ALA A 241 -1.24 5.26 16.97
N GLU A 242 -0.37 5.61 17.91
CA GLU A 242 -0.61 5.48 19.35
C GLU A 242 -1.77 6.38 19.82
N TYR A 243 -1.86 7.62 19.32
CA TYR A 243 -2.99 8.51 19.58
C TYR A 243 -4.31 7.91 19.08
N TYR A 244 -4.35 7.43 17.84
CA TYR A 244 -5.55 6.80 17.24
C TYR A 244 -5.95 5.51 17.96
N TYR A 245 -4.98 4.69 18.36
CA TYR A 245 -5.21 3.47 19.14
C TYR A 245 -5.87 3.79 20.47
N LYS A 246 -5.33 4.75 21.24
CA LYS A 246 -5.91 5.17 22.52
C LYS A 246 -7.35 5.64 22.34
N LYS A 247 -7.63 6.48 21.35
CA LYS A 247 -8.98 6.99 21.05
C LYS A 247 -9.97 5.86 20.73
N ARG A 248 -9.58 4.90 19.87
CA ARG A 248 -10.42 3.72 19.56
C ARG A 248 -10.74 2.88 20.80
N THR A 249 -9.74 2.66 21.67
CA THR A 249 -9.91 1.83 22.88
C THR A 249 -10.66 2.53 24.01
N SER A 250 -10.57 3.86 24.12
CA SER A 250 -11.35 4.62 25.11
C SER A 250 -12.84 4.62 24.75
N ASP A 251 -13.16 4.81 23.46
CA ASP A 251 -14.54 4.86 22.98
C ASP A 251 -15.23 3.50 23.12
N SER A 252 -14.49 2.39 22.95
CA SER A 252 -15.04 1.04 23.19
C SER A 252 -15.34 0.74 24.66
N ASN A 253 -14.65 1.39 25.60
CA ASN A 253 -14.86 1.17 27.04
C ASN A 253 -16.00 2.00 27.62
N GLN A 254 -16.45 3.05 26.93
CA GLN A 254 -17.61 3.85 27.36
C GLN A 254 -18.96 3.18 27.08
N LEU A 255 -19.02 2.14 26.23
CA LEU A 255 -20.26 1.42 25.90
C LEU A 255 -20.74 0.45 27.00
N TRP A 256 -19.95 0.20 28.05
CA TRP A 256 -20.30 -0.71 29.15
C TRP A 256 -20.76 -0.01 30.44
N GLN A 257 -21.08 1.30 30.37
CA GLN A 257 -21.60 2.08 31.51
C GLN A 257 -23.02 2.63 31.25
N LEU A 258 -23.93 1.77 30.78
CA LEU A 258 -25.37 2.05 30.72
C LEU A 258 -26.15 0.91 31.37
#